data_AF-A0A4Z2E4A6-F1
#
_entry.id   AF-A0A4Z2E4A6-F1
#
_cell.length_a   1.000
_cell.length_b   1.000
_cell.length_c   1.000
_cell.angle_alpha   90.00
_cell.angle_beta   90.00
_cell.angle_gamma   90.00
#
_symmetry.space_group_name_H-M   'P 1'
#
loop_
_entity.id
_entity.type
_entity.pdbx_description
1 polymer ?
#
loop_
_entity_poly.entity_id
_entity_poly.type
_entity_poly.pdbx_seq_one_letter_code
_entity_poly.pdbx_strand_id
1 'polypeptide(L)'
;MFLPRYQTSALTIYLQAFQLVVGQEVYIHCKLVAWEPKKFDDTKKACHYRKESQSWELLDDPSMSGVCSCCDSTCKSRNKRGVDWETNAFSHHSVLGPLIIVDPSADSVSGV
;
A
#
# COMPACT_ATOMS: atom_id res chain seq x y z
N MET A 1 4.80 -12.78 2.95
CA MET A 1 3.90 -13.44 1.99
C MET A 1 3.75 -12.53 0.79
N PHE A 2 4.07 -13.01 -0.41
CA PHE A 2 3.83 -12.30 -1.68
C PHE A 2 2.38 -12.54 -2.13
N LEU A 3 1.72 -11.50 -2.63
CA LEU A 3 0.30 -11.53 -2.97
C LEU A 3 0.08 -10.98 -4.37
N PRO A 4 0.45 -11.75 -5.41
CA PRO A 4 0.28 -11.30 -6.77
C PRO A 4 -1.19 -10.97 -7.03
N ARG A 5 -1.43 -9.93 -7.82
CA ARG A 5 -2.80 -9.57 -8.20
C ARG A 5 -3.41 -10.69 -9.04
N TYR A 6 -4.52 -11.25 -8.57
CA TYR A 6 -5.34 -12.19 -9.34
C TYR A 6 -6.25 -11.46 -10.34
N GLN A 7 -6.76 -10.29 -9.97
CA GLN A 7 -7.57 -9.42 -10.83
C GLN A 7 -6.90 -8.04 -10.91
N THR A 8 -6.81 -7.47 -12.12
CA THR A 8 -6.17 -6.17 -12.36
C THR A 8 -6.90 -5.01 -11.67
N SER A 9 -8.19 -5.17 -11.38
CA SER A 9 -9.05 -4.20 -10.69
C SER A 9 -9.04 -4.32 -9.16
N ALA A 10 -8.30 -5.28 -8.58
CA ALA A 10 -8.28 -5.52 -7.15
C ALA A 10 -6.84 -5.50 -6.60
N LEU A 11 -6.66 -4.91 -5.42
CA LEU A 11 -5.40 -4.94 -4.69
C LEU A 11 -5.66 -5.47 -3.28
N THR A 12 -4.93 -6.51 -2.89
CA THR A 12 -5.01 -7.10 -1.55
C THR A 12 -3.79 -6.70 -0.74
N ILE A 13 -4.02 -6.12 0.43
CA ILE A 13 -2.97 -5.65 1.34
C ILE A 13 -3.12 -6.41 2.66
N TYR A 14 -2.01 -6.91 3.18
CA TYR A 14 -1.95 -7.53 4.51
C TYR A 14 -1.10 -6.65 5.40
N LEU A 15 -1.67 -6.24 6.53
CA LEU A 15 -1.01 -5.44 7.54
C LEU A 15 -0.97 -6.25 8.82
N GLN A 16 0.21 -6.35 9.42
CA GLN A 16 0.32 -6.88 10.78
C GLN A 16 -0.39 -5.91 11.72
N ALA A 17 -1.23 -6.45 12.60
CA ALA A 17 -1.90 -5.64 13.62
C ALA A 17 -0.85 -4.88 14.45
N PHE A 18 -1.15 -3.63 14.76
CA PHE A 18 -0.26 -2.72 15.49
C PHE A 18 -1.07 -1.93 16.50
N GLN A 19 -0.45 -1.47 17.57
CA GLN A 19 -1.11 -0.57 18.52
C GLN A 19 -0.56 0.84 18.38
N LEU A 20 -1.45 1.83 18.46
CA LEU A 20 -1.06 3.22 18.59
C LEU A 20 -0.70 3.49 20.05
N VAL A 21 0.29 4.35 20.29
CA VAL A 21 0.67 4.78 21.65
C VAL A 21 -0.47 5.54 22.32
N VAL A 22 -1.31 6.21 21.52
CA VAL A 22 -2.47 6.98 21.97
C VAL A 22 -3.65 6.62 21.06
N GLY A 23 -4.81 6.37 21.67
CA GLY A 23 -6.03 5.99 20.97
C GLY A 23 -6.23 4.47 20.92
N GLN A 24 -7.48 4.03 21.09
CA GLN A 24 -7.87 2.62 21.10
C GLN A 24 -8.46 2.15 19.77
N GLU A 25 -8.84 3.10 18.91
CA GLU A 25 -9.48 2.85 17.63
C GLU A 25 -8.58 3.28 16.48
N VAL A 26 -8.46 2.42 15.48
CA VAL A 26 -7.69 2.71 14.25
C VAL A 26 -8.65 2.85 13.07
N TYR A 27 -8.48 3.94 12.32
CA TYR A 27 -9.13 4.16 11.04
C TYR A 27 -8.08 4.17 9.93
N ILE A 28 -8.27 3.37 8.89
CA ILE A 28 -7.38 3.29 7.73
C ILE A 28 -8.06 4.02 6.58
N HIS A 29 -7.49 5.17 6.20
CA HIS A 29 -7.93 5.93 5.04
C HIS A 29 -7.08 5.55 3.82
N CYS A 30 -7.71 5.00 2.79
CA CYS A 30 -7.08 4.60 1.55
C CYS A 30 -7.50 5.55 0.42
N LYS A 31 -6.52 6.12 -0.30
CA LYS A 31 -6.75 6.77 -1.59
C LYS A 31 -6.38 5.81 -2.70
N LEU A 32 -7.39 5.26 -3.36
CA LEU A 32 -7.26 4.35 -4.49
C LEU A 32 -7.21 5.18 -5.78
N VAL A 33 -6.34 4.80 -6.70
CA VAL A 33 -6.24 5.39 -8.03
C VAL A 33 -6.24 4.25 -9.04
N ALA A 34 -7.05 4.35 -10.10
CA ALA A 34 -7.04 3.45 -11.23
C ALA A 34 -6.39 4.13 -12.43
N TRP A 35 -5.62 3.36 -13.20
CA TRP A 35 -4.89 3.83 -14.37
C TRP A 35 -4.79 2.74 -15.44
N GLU A 36 -4.26 3.09 -16.61
CA GLU A 36 -4.07 2.16 -17.71
C GLU A 36 -3.00 1.08 -17.37
N PRO A 37 -3.30 -0.23 -17.46
CA PRO A 37 -2.47 -1.31 -16.92
C PRO A 37 -1.03 -1.42 -17.44
N LYS A 38 -0.67 -0.74 -18.54
CA LYS A 38 0.65 -0.83 -19.17
C LYS A 38 1.55 0.37 -18.89
N LYS A 39 1.05 1.38 -18.17
CA LYS A 39 1.77 2.62 -17.88
C LYS A 39 2.23 2.61 -16.42
N PHE A 40 3.35 1.97 -16.17
CA PHE A 40 4.03 2.01 -14.88
C PHE A 40 5.00 3.17 -14.82
N ASP A 41 4.90 3.97 -13.77
CA ASP A 41 5.83 5.04 -13.46
C ASP A 41 5.93 5.20 -11.94
N ASP A 42 6.78 6.13 -11.49
CA ASP A 42 6.99 6.39 -10.06
C ASP A 42 5.70 6.79 -9.31
N THR A 43 4.60 7.12 -10.00
CA THR A 43 3.30 7.48 -9.43
C THR A 43 2.22 6.40 -9.62
N LYS A 44 2.42 5.46 -10.55
CA LYS A 44 1.48 4.41 -10.96
C LYS A 44 2.11 3.03 -10.81
N LYS A 45 2.27 2.60 -9.55
CA LYS A 45 2.91 1.32 -9.20
C LYS A 45 2.41 0.79 -7.86
N ALA A 46 2.46 -0.53 -7.71
CA ALA A 46 2.37 -1.17 -6.40
C ALA A 46 3.63 -2.01 -6.19
N CYS A 47 4.41 -1.65 -5.18
CA CYS A 47 5.68 -2.31 -4.87
C CYS A 47 5.56 -3.00 -3.52
N HIS A 48 6.19 -4.17 -3.36
CA HIS A 48 6.33 -4.81 -2.07
C HIS A 48 7.80 -5.08 -1.77
N TYR A 49 8.17 -5.00 -0.50
CA TYR A 49 9.54 -5.28 -0.08
C TYR A 49 9.70 -6.78 0.18
N ARG A 50 10.67 -7.40 -0.49
CA ARG A 50 11.05 -8.79 -0.26
C ARG A 50 12.21 -8.86 0.71
N LYS A 51 11.95 -9.46 1.87
CA LYS A 51 12.98 -9.61 2.91
C LYS A 51 14.08 -10.58 2.49
N GLU A 52 13.76 -11.58 1.68
CA GLU A 52 14.71 -12.63 1.26
C GLU A 52 15.79 -12.08 0.31
N SER A 53 15.40 -11.22 -0.63
CA SER A 53 16.31 -10.57 -1.59
C SER A 53 16.72 -9.16 -1.19
N GLN A 54 16.19 -8.64 -0.08
CA GLN A 54 16.38 -7.28 0.41
C GLN A 54 16.13 -6.22 -0.68
N SER A 55 15.05 -6.41 -1.45
CA SER A 55 14.76 -5.59 -2.63
C SER A 55 13.28 -5.30 -2.77
N TRP A 56 12.97 -4.19 -3.43
CA TRP A 56 11.61 -3.88 -3.88
C TRP A 56 11.29 -4.63 -5.17
N GLU A 57 10.09 -5.20 -5.23
CA GLU A 57 9.57 -5.90 -6.41
C GLU A 57 8.22 -5.30 -6.82
N LEU A 58 8.04 -5.10 -8.13
CA LEU A 58 6.80 -4.60 -8.70
C LEU A 58 5.76 -5.72 -8.72
N LEU A 59 4.60 -5.45 -8.11
CA LEU A 59 3.54 -6.45 -7.93
C LEU A 59 2.90 -6.91 -9.26
N ASP A 60 2.81 -6.01 -10.25
CA ASP A 60 2.18 -6.28 -11.55
C ASP A 60 3.09 -7.04 -12.51
N ASP A 61 4.39 -6.73 -12.47
CA ASP A 61 5.38 -7.30 -13.37
C ASP A 61 6.76 -7.26 -12.70
N PRO A 62 7.21 -8.37 -12.08
CA PRO A 62 8.50 -8.46 -11.44
C PRO A 62 9.68 -8.09 -12.36
N SER A 63 9.55 -8.28 -13.67
CA SER A 63 10.61 -7.95 -14.64
C SER A 63 10.86 -6.43 -14.76
N MET A 64 9.89 -5.62 -14.36
CA MET A 64 9.96 -4.16 -14.38
C MET A 64 10.16 -3.53 -12.98
N SER A 65 10.69 -4.29 -12.03
CA SER A 65 10.92 -3.84 -10.65
C SER A 65 11.83 -2.61 -10.51
N GLY A 66 12.56 -2.21 -11.57
CA GLY A 66 13.33 -0.97 -11.60
C GLY A 66 12.51 0.30 -11.28
N VAL A 67 11.21 0.31 -11.60
CA VAL A 67 10.29 1.42 -11.26
C VAL A 67 10.06 1.57 -9.74
N CYS A 68 10.36 0.53 -8.97
CA CYS A 68 10.27 0.54 -7.52
C CYS A 68 11.56 0.99 -6.82
N SER A 69 12.63 1.28 -7.56
CA SER A 69 13.93 1.69 -6.97
C SER A 69 13.85 2.94 -6.08
N CYS A 70 12.87 3.83 -6.34
CA CYS A 70 12.66 5.00 -5.50
C CYS A 70 12.05 4.68 -4.12
N CYS A 71 11.53 3.47 -3.88
CA CYS A 71 10.86 3.08 -2.64
C CYS A 71 11.80 2.91 -1.43
N ASP A 72 13.11 2.76 -1.66
CA ASP A 72 14.12 2.85 -0.59
C ASP A 72 14.28 4.27 -0.04
N SER A 73 13.75 5.27 -0.77
CA SER A 73 13.73 6.66 -0.36
C SER A 73 12.33 7.24 -0.59
N THR A 74 12.23 8.48 -1.06
CA THR A 74 10.95 9.10 -1.40
C THR A 74 10.78 9.13 -2.91
N CYS A 75 9.78 8.42 -3.42
CA CYS A 75 9.36 8.54 -4.82
C CYS A 75 8.81 9.94 -5.06
N LYS A 76 9.60 10.78 -5.74
CA LYS A 76 9.17 12.13 -6.14
C LYS A 76 8.50 12.04 -7.50
N SER A 77 7.22 12.40 -7.56
CA SER A 77 6.65 12.83 -8.84
C SER A 77 7.41 14.09 -9.25
N ARG A 78 8.19 14.04 -10.34
CA ARG A 78 8.70 15.26 -10.95
C ARG A 78 7.48 16.00 -11.47
N ASN A 79 6.97 16.98 -10.72
CA ASN A 79 5.98 17.93 -11.20
C ASN A 79 6.54 18.56 -12.49
N LYS A 80 6.18 18.03 -13.65
CA LYS A 80 6.43 18.74 -14.91
C LYS A 80 5.60 20.00 -14.81
N ARG A 81 6.25 21.15 -14.59
CA ARG A 81 5.61 22.46 -14.65
C ARG A 81 4.90 22.54 -16.01
N GLY A 82 3.58 22.46 -16.02
CA GLY A 82 2.76 22.69 -17.21
C GLY A 82 2.08 21.48 -17.87
N VAL A 83 1.79 20.38 -17.16
CA VAL A 83 0.78 19.42 -17.63
C VAL A 83 -0.16 19.13 -16.48
N ASP A 84 -1.42 19.54 -16.65
CA ASP A 84 -2.53 19.20 -15.77
C ASP A 84 -2.47 17.71 -15.43
N TRP A 85 -2.53 17.37 -14.14
CA TRP A 85 -2.42 15.98 -13.72
C TRP A 85 -3.57 15.21 -14.35
N GLU A 86 -3.23 14.39 -15.34
CA GLU A 86 -4.08 13.55 -16.17
C GLU A 86 -5.52 13.45 -15.64
N THR A 87 -6.43 14.17 -16.30
CA THR A 87 -7.89 14.10 -16.16
C THR A 87 -8.50 12.70 -16.35
N ASN A 88 -7.68 11.65 -16.48
CA ASN A 88 -8.06 10.28 -16.78
C ASN A 88 -7.80 9.28 -15.62
N ALA A 89 -7.24 9.71 -14.49
CA ALA A 89 -7.03 8.84 -13.34
C ALA A 89 -8.25 8.87 -12.42
N PHE A 90 -9.03 7.78 -12.39
CA PHE A 90 -10.15 7.67 -11.45
C PHE A 90 -9.59 7.48 -10.04
N SER A 91 -9.91 8.39 -9.13
CA SER A 91 -9.51 8.29 -7.73
C SER A 91 -10.71 8.11 -6.80
N HIS A 92 -10.57 7.25 -5.80
CA HIS A 92 -11.60 6.97 -4.81
C HIS A 92 -11.01 6.92 -3.41
N HIS A 93 -11.68 7.53 -2.44
CA HIS A 93 -11.29 7.44 -1.04
C HIS A 93 -12.17 6.40 -0.34
N SER A 94 -11.54 5.48 0.39
CA SER A 94 -12.21 4.48 1.20
C SER A 94 -11.69 4.55 2.63
N VAL A 95 -12.56 4.23 3.59
CA VAL A 95 -12.24 4.25 5.02
C VAL A 95 -12.59 2.90 5.61
N LEU A 96 -11.63 2.28 6.30
CA LEU A 96 -11.83 1.07 7.10
C LEU A 96 -11.72 1.44 8.58
N GLY A 97 -12.78 1.19 9.35
CA GLY A 97 -12.76 1.41 10.79
C GLY A 97 -14.17 1.55 11.38
N PRO A 98 -14.28 1.61 12.72
CA PRO A 98 -13.16 1.52 13.67
C PRO A 98 -12.59 0.10 13.77
N LEU A 99 -11.26 -0.03 13.79
CA LEU A 99 -10.56 -1.27 14.11
C LEU A 99 -10.07 -1.21 15.56
N ILE A 100 -10.46 -2.20 16.36
CA ILE A 100 -9.99 -2.35 17.74
C ILE A 100 -8.93 -3.44 17.75
N ILE A 101 -7.70 -3.09 18.13
CA ILE A 101 -6.56 -4.00 18.08
C ILE A 101 -6.27 -4.50 19.50
N VAL A 102 -6.71 -5.73 19.76
CA VAL A 102 -6.58 -6.39 21.06
C VAL A 102 -5.24 -7.12 21.17
N ASP A 103 -4.63 -7.06 22.35
CA ASP A 103 -3.51 -7.94 22.70
C ASP A 103 -4.07 -9.26 23.25
N PRO A 104 -3.88 -10.39 22.56
CA PRO A 104 -4.39 -11.68 23.02
C PRO A 104 -3.80 -12.12 24.37
N SER A 105 -2.67 -11.54 24.79
CA SER A 105 -2.06 -11.83 26.10
C SER A 105 -2.64 -11.01 27.25
N ALA A 106 -3.39 -9.94 26.98
CA ALA A 106 -4.05 -9.14 28.02
C ALA A 106 -5.31 -9.81 28.58
N ASP A 107 -5.96 -10.69 27.81
CA ASP A 107 -7.18 -11.39 28.22
C ASP A 107 -6.93 -12.59 29.14
N SER A 108 -5.69 -13.10 29.21
CA SER A 108 -5.34 -14.27 30.05
C SER A 108 -5.07 -13.94 31.52
N VAL A 109 -5.02 -12.65 31.89
CA VAL A 109 -4.75 -12.19 33.28
C VAL A 109 -6.04 -11.96 34.07
N SER A 110 -7.21 -11.99 33.44
CA SER A 110 -8.51 -11.70 34.07
C SER A 110 -9.24 -12.94 34.61
N GLY A 111 -8.59 -14.12 34.57
CA GLY A 111 -9.17 -15.40 34.98
C GLY A 111 -8.37 -16.09 36.09
N VAL A 112 -8.30 -15.47 37.27
CA VAL A 112 -7.96 -16.10 38.55
C VAL A 112 -8.92 -15.58 39.62
#